data_AF-A0A9D4FN64-F1
#
_entry.id   AF-A0A9D4FN64-F1
#
_cell.length_a   1.000
_cell.length_b   1.000
_cell.length_c   1.000
_cell.angle_alpha   90.00
_cell.angle_beta   90.00
_cell.angle_gamma   90.00
#
_symmetry.space_group_name_H-M   'P 1'
#
loop_
_entity.id
_entity.type
_entity.pdbx_description
1 polymer ?
#
loop_
_entity_poly.entity_id
_entity_poly.type
_entity_poly.pdbx_seq_one_letter_code
_entity_poly.pdbx_strand_id
1 'polypeptide(L)' 'MPFCFVPRKYRNQPGDLTVWLGANNRAIAEVTRKVISVKEVQSHEHHVWFESNDIAILQVRKI' A
#
# COMPACT_ATOMS: atom_id res chain seq x y z
N MET A 1 14.38 -11.05 1.84
CA MET A 1 12.94 -11.09 1.48
C MET A 1 12.47 -9.64 1.38
N PRO A 2 11.76 -9.19 0.33
CA PRO A 2 11.34 -7.80 0.27
C PRO A 2 10.11 -7.62 1.16
N PHE A 3 10.31 -7.00 2.32
CA PHE A 3 9.24 -6.64 3.25
C PHE A 3 8.37 -5.55 2.63
N CYS A 4 7.05 -5.70 2.70
CA CYS A 4 6.10 -4.69 2.24
C CYS A 4 5.93 -3.62 3.34
N PHE A 5 7.00 -2.86 3.58
CA PHE A 5 6.95 -1.71 4.46
C PHE A 5 6.14 -0.61 3.79
N VAL A 6 5.15 -0.03 4.47
CA VAL A 6 4.55 1.25 4.06
C VAL A 6 5.33 2.35 4.76
N PRO A 7 6.20 3.11 4.06
CA PRO A 7 7.00 4.13 4.70
C PRO A 7 6.15 5.14 5.48
N ARG A 8 6.60 5.52 6.69
CA ARG A 8 5.91 6.49 7.57
C ARG A 8 5.47 7.77 6.85
N LYS A 9 6.18 8.19 5.79
CA LYS A 9 5.84 9.36 4.96
C LYS A 9 4.43 9.27 4.33
N TYR A 10 3.95 8.07 4.02
CA TYR A 10 2.63 7.87 3.42
C TYR A 10 1.48 7.81 4.43
N ARG A 11 1.78 7.75 5.74
CA ARG A 11 0.77 7.86 6.79
C ARG A 11 0.12 9.25 6.80
N ASN A 12 0.92 10.28 6.52
CA ASN A 12 0.49 11.69 6.53
C ASN A 12 0.14 12.22 5.12
N GLN A 13 0.47 11.47 4.07
CA GLN A 13 0.21 11.84 2.66
C GLN A 13 -0.25 10.60 1.86
N PRO A 14 -1.44 10.05 2.18
CA PRO A 14 -1.96 8.85 1.51
C PRO A 14 -2.31 9.09 0.03
N GLY A 15 -2.47 10.34 -0.40
CA GLY A 15 -2.88 10.72 -1.76
C GLY A 15 -1.94 10.27 -2.87
N ASP A 16 -0.66 10.04 -2.55
CA ASP A 16 0.36 9.61 -3.52
C ASP A 16 0.44 8.08 -3.65
N LEU A 17 -0.34 7.33 -2.85
CA LEU A 17 -0.38 5.87 -2.93
C LEU A 17 -1.51 5.38 -3.84
N THR A 18 -1.16 4.47 -4.74
CA THR A 18 -2.12 3.73 -5.56
C THR A 18 -1.98 2.23 -5.36
N VAL A 19 -3.09 1.53 -5.19
CA VAL A 19 -3.16 0.07 -5.15
C VAL A 19 -3.51 -0.46 -6.54
N TRP A 20 -2.74 -1.41 -7.04
CA TRP A 20 -3.01 -2.09 -8.31
C TRP A 20 -3.53 -3.49 -8.00
N LEU A 21 -4.78 -3.77 -8.40
CA LEU A 21 -5.42 -5.08 -8.23
C LEU A 21 -5.51 -5.81 -9.57
N GLY A 22 -5.46 -7.14 -9.54
CA GLY A 22 -5.61 -7.97 -10.74
C GLY A 22 -4.44 -7.85 -11.73
N ALA A 23 -3.28 -7.39 -11.26
CA ALA A 23 -2.06 -7.31 -12.05
C ALA A 23 -1.25 -8.62 -11.95
N ASN A 24 -0.71 -9.07 -13.08
CA ASN A 24 0.21 -10.19 -13.17
C ASN A 24 1.62 -9.71 -13.55
N ASN A 25 1.74 -8.88 -14.59
CA ASN A 25 3.00 -8.25 -14.98
C ASN A 25 2.96 -6.73 -14.80
N ARG A 26 3.75 -6.22 -13.85
CA ARG A 26 3.81 -4.77 -13.54
C ARG A 26 4.24 -3.90 -14.72
N ALA A 27 5.02 -4.43 -15.65
CA ALA A 27 5.53 -3.69 -16.81
C ALA A 27 4.47 -3.52 -17.92
N ILE A 28 3.39 -4.30 -17.89
CA ILE A 28 2.39 -4.34 -18.95
C ILE A 28 1.09 -3.68 -18.46
N ALA A 29 0.46 -2.90 -19.33
CA ALA A 29 -0.91 -2.42 -19.09
C ALA A 29 -1.89 -3.56 -19.37
N GLU A 30 -2.39 -4.20 -18.31
CA GLU A 30 -3.34 -5.31 -18.41
C GLU A 30 -4.78 -4.82 -18.29
N VAL A 31 -5.69 -5.40 -19.07
CA VAL A 31 -7.13 -5.06 -19.03
C VAL A 31 -7.75 -5.43 -17.67
N THR A 32 -7.22 -6.46 -17.01
CA THR A 32 -7.64 -6.89 -15.67
C THR A 32 -7.17 -5.95 -14.55
N ARG A 33 -6.20 -5.07 -14.84
CA ARG A 33 -5.60 -4.19 -13.83
C ARG A 33 -6.57 -3.08 -13.44
N LYS A 34 -6.86 -3.00 -12.14
CA LYS A 34 -7.58 -1.87 -11.54
C LYS A 34 -6.63 -1.05 -10.68
N VAL A 35 -6.57 0.25 -10.94
CA VAL A 35 -5.75 1.20 -10.17
C VAL A 35 -6.67 2.01 -9.27
N ILE A 36 -6.43 1.98 -7.96
CA ILE A 36 -7.29 2.63 -6.97
C ILE A 36 -6.43 3.51 -6.07
N SER A 37 -6.84 4.76 -5.85
CA SER A 37 -6.16 5.68 -4.93
C SER A 37 -6.42 5.27 -3.48
N VAL A 38 -5.40 5.39 -2.63
CA VAL A 38 -5.56 5.22 -1.19
C VAL A 38 -6.16 6.49 -0.60
N LYS A 39 -7.14 6.32 0.30
CA LYS A 39 -7.78 7.39 1.06
C LYS A 39 -7.10 7.59 2.40
N GLU A 40 -6.83 6.50 3.11
CA GLU A 40 -6.31 6.50 4.48
C GLU A 40 -5.42 5.28 4.70
N VAL A 41 -4.41 5.45 5.56
CA VAL A 41 -3.52 4.37 6.01
C VAL A 41 -3.65 4.23 7.52
N GLN A 42 -4.09 3.06 7.96
CA GLN A 42 -4.13 2.70 9.37
C GLN A 42 -3.00 1.71 9.66
N SER A 43 -2.10 2.09 10.54
CA SER A 43 -1.00 1.24 10.97
C SER A 43 -0.74 1.43 12.46
N HIS A 44 -0.21 0.40 13.11
CA HIS A 44 0.34 0.51 14.45
C HIS A 44 1.82 0.94 14.36
N GLU A 45 2.44 1.30 15.50
CA GLU A 45 3.85 1.68 15.49
C GLU A 45 4.73 0.48 15.11
N HIS A 46 5.33 0.55 13.92
CA HIS A 46 6.28 -0.44 13.44
C HIS A 46 7.61 -0.33 14.20
N HIS A 47 8.05 -1.44 14.78
CA HIS A 47 9.32 -1.56 15.51
C HIS A 47 10.37 -2.25 14.63
N VAL A 48 11.15 -1.45 13.90
CA VAL A 48 12.14 -1.92 12.90
C VAL A 48 13.12 -2.95 13.47
N TRP A 49 13.61 -2.73 14.70
CA TRP A 49 14.60 -3.61 15.34
C TRP A 49 14.06 -4.99 15.74
N PHE A 50 12.75 -5.07 15.99
CA PHE A 50 12.08 -6.29 16.44
C PHE A 50 11.18 -6.90 15.36
N GLU A 51 11.18 -6.31 14.15
CA GLU A 51 10.30 -6.65 13.03
C GLU A 51 8.82 -6.80 13.45
N SER A 52 8.43 -6.06 14.49
CA SER A 52 7.13 -6.20 15.13
C SER A 52 6.17 -5.11 14.62
N ASN A 53 4.88 -5.45 14.57
CA ASN A 53 3.83 -4.58 14.03
C ASN A 53 4.07 -4.16 12.57
N ASP A 54 4.67 -5.03 11.75
CA ASP A 54 4.82 -4.81 10.30
C ASP A 54 3.52 -5.13 9.54
N ILE A 55 2.45 -4.40 9.89
CA ILE A 55 1.14 -4.53 9.26
C ILE A 55 0.49 -3.15 9.11
N ALA A 56 -0.15 -2.93 7.96
CA ALA A 56 -0.93 -1.74 7.69
C ALA A 56 -2.21 -2.11 6.93
N ILE A 57 -3.28 -1.39 7.22
CA ILE A 57 -4.56 -1.47 6.52
C ILE A 57 -4.70 -0.21 5.67
N LEU A 58 -4.96 -0.41 4.37
CA LEU A 58 -5.15 0.68 3.42
C LEU A 58 -6.64 0.82 3.11
N GLN A 59 -7.23 1.95 3.47
CA GLN A 59 -8.57 2.28 2.99
C GLN A 59 -8.46 2.84 1.56
N VAL A 60 -9.02 2.13 0.59
CA VAL A 60 -9.04 2.57 -0.80
C VAL A 60 -10.29 3.39 -1.13
N ARG A 61 -10.21 4.28 -2.12
CA ARG A 61 -11.40 5.00 -2.63
C ARG A 61 -12.33 4.03 -3.36
N LYS A 62 -13.64 4.29 -3.28
CA LYS A 62 -14.64 3.52 -4.02
C LYS A 62 -14.44 3.73 -5.53
N ILE A 63 -14.48 2.65 -6.30
CA ILE A 63 -14.50 2.66 -7.77
C ILE A 63 -15.93 2.93 -8.24
#